data_AF-A0A6C1QHE4-F1
#
_entry.id   AF-A0A6C1QHE4-F1
#
_cell.length_a   1.000
_cell.length_b   1.000
_cell.length_c   1.000
_cell.angle_alpha   90.00
_cell.angle_beta   90.00
_cell.angle_gamma   90.00
#
_symmetry.space_group_name_H-M   'P 1'
#
loop_
_entity.id
_entity.type
_entity.pdbx_description
1 polymer ?
#
loop_
_entity_poly.entity_id
_entity_poly.type
_entity_poly.pdbx_seq_one_letter_code
_entity_poly.pdbx_strand_id
1 'polypeptide(L)'
;MFKGFKYFLLFVGFISLTSGNCPLQANPVKSDAQKAMITLYNFQFQVSDSIIRRMEKNFPEHYMSHLMRAQYYWWQIISNDLDLLQQKNYQASLVKAESLAKELVKTKNYNYNDVFQFINLYALKARIELMNSEYLRALRHMRNCTDYLELSLGRENIHPDFYLTSGLYNYMADYGSRRYPFLMVYALFYPRGDMQKGLEQLKAATHSNNIVIKTEAHYFLMKIFLELEQDFSQALQHAAWLVGEYPENLIYLFHYHEILLLLEKNELAVEIRKDFLELLNNNKQLSFSQRKYFQALL
;
A
#
# COMPACT_ATOMS: atom_id res chain seq x y z
N MET A 1 7.16 14.02 -19.74
CA MET A 1 5.84 14.32 -19.13
C MET A 1 5.08 13.05 -18.71
N PHE A 2 4.89 12.06 -19.61
CA PHE A 2 4.12 10.83 -19.31
C PHE A 2 4.78 9.81 -18.36
N LYS A 3 6.13 9.66 -18.35
CA LYS A 3 6.80 8.77 -17.38
C LYS A 3 6.56 9.22 -15.94
N GLY A 4 6.84 10.50 -15.63
CA GLY A 4 6.58 11.06 -14.30
C GLY A 4 5.11 10.99 -13.89
N PHE A 5 4.17 11.18 -14.82
CA PHE A 5 2.74 11.02 -14.55
C PHE A 5 2.34 9.56 -14.27
N LYS A 6 2.93 8.58 -14.97
CA LYS A 6 2.74 7.15 -14.68
C LYS A 6 3.29 6.78 -13.29
N TYR A 7 4.47 7.29 -12.91
CA TYR A 7 5.02 7.10 -11.56
C TYR A 7 4.16 7.78 -10.50
N PHE A 8 3.69 9.00 -10.73
CA PHE A 8 2.73 9.68 -9.85
C PHE A 8 1.42 8.90 -9.71
N LEU A 9 0.90 8.30 -10.78
CA LEU A 9 -0.33 7.51 -10.73
C LEU A 9 -0.14 6.16 -10.04
N LEU A 10 1.01 5.50 -10.24
CA LEU A 10 1.39 4.28 -9.50
C LEU A 10 1.61 4.56 -8.02
N PHE A 11 2.11 5.75 -7.71
CA PHE A 11 2.12 6.30 -6.37
C PHE A 11 0.68 6.42 -5.89
N VAL A 12 -0.18 7.28 -6.47
CA VAL A 12 -1.55 7.65 -6.03
C VAL A 12 -2.51 6.50 -5.67
N GLY A 13 -2.31 5.27 -6.14
CA GLY A 13 -3.00 4.14 -5.52
C GLY A 13 -2.44 3.91 -4.12
N PHE A 14 -3.21 4.06 -3.05
CA PHE A 14 -2.77 3.96 -1.64
C PHE A 14 -4.01 3.42 -0.88
N ILE A 15 -4.01 2.30 -0.13
CA ILE A 15 -3.36 2.00 1.17
C ILE A 15 -3.78 0.59 1.66
N SER A 16 -2.92 -0.13 2.42
CA SER A 16 -3.18 -1.44 3.07
C SER A 16 -3.90 -1.41 4.45
N LEU A 17 -4.28 -2.60 4.97
CA LEU A 17 -5.41 -2.92 5.89
C LEU A 17 -5.37 -2.54 7.41
N THR A 18 -6.57 -2.60 8.03
CA THR A 18 -6.97 -3.02 9.42
C THR A 18 -7.33 -1.93 10.47
N SER A 19 -7.56 -2.38 11.72
CA SER A 19 -8.72 -2.23 12.61
C SER A 19 -8.79 -1.05 13.58
N GLY A 20 -9.98 -0.44 13.66
CA GLY A 20 -10.37 0.42 14.77
C GLY A 20 -10.60 -0.36 16.07
N ASN A 21 -10.10 0.20 17.18
CA ASN A 21 -10.35 -0.26 18.54
C ASN A 21 -11.85 -0.31 18.86
N CYS A 22 -12.39 -1.51 19.01
CA CYS A 22 -13.63 -1.77 19.73
C CYS A 22 -13.40 -3.01 20.61
N PRO A 23 -13.72 -2.98 21.91
CA PRO A 23 -13.49 -4.12 22.77
C PRO A 23 -14.38 -5.31 22.37
N LEU A 24 -13.75 -6.48 22.26
CA LEU A 24 -14.35 -7.82 22.44
C LEU A 24 -15.41 -8.28 21.43
N GLN A 25 -14.95 -8.53 20.20
CA GLN A 25 -15.11 -9.83 19.53
C GLN A 25 -14.00 -9.94 18.48
N ALA A 26 -13.04 -10.84 18.68
CA ALA A 26 -11.99 -11.10 17.71
C ALA A 26 -12.63 -11.65 16.43
N ASN A 27 -12.89 -10.78 15.45
CA ASN A 27 -13.31 -11.20 14.12
C ASN A 27 -12.12 -11.95 13.49
N PRO A 28 -12.18 -13.29 13.34
CA PRO A 28 -11.01 -14.08 12.95
C PRO A 28 -10.47 -13.68 11.58
N VAL A 29 -11.34 -13.18 10.70
CA VAL A 29 -10.96 -12.67 9.37
C VAL A 29 -10.02 -11.48 9.49
N LYS A 30 -10.30 -10.54 10.42
CA LYS A 30 -9.46 -9.35 10.66
C LYS A 30 -8.10 -9.72 11.23
N SER A 31 -8.08 -10.62 12.23
CA SER A 31 -6.83 -11.12 12.82
C SER A 31 -5.98 -11.84 11.78
N ASP A 32 -6.58 -12.73 10.98
CA ASP A 32 -5.83 -13.47 9.95
C ASP A 32 -5.35 -12.56 8.82
N ALA A 33 -6.13 -11.55 8.42
CA ALA A 33 -5.71 -10.51 7.47
C ALA A 33 -4.46 -9.75 7.98
N GLN A 34 -4.47 -9.32 9.24
CA GLN A 34 -3.33 -8.63 9.85
C GLN A 34 -2.09 -9.52 9.89
N LYS A 35 -2.24 -10.79 10.30
CA LYS A 35 -1.12 -11.76 10.30
C LYS A 35 -0.56 -11.96 8.91
N ALA A 36 -1.42 -12.11 7.91
CA ALA A 36 -1.00 -12.25 6.52
C ALA A 36 -0.28 -11.01 5.98
N MET A 37 -0.67 -9.80 6.37
CA MET A 37 0.08 -8.58 6.02
C MET A 37 1.44 -8.52 6.69
N ILE A 38 1.52 -8.84 7.99
CA ILE A 38 2.80 -8.86 8.72
C ILE A 38 3.77 -9.87 8.09
N THR A 39 3.29 -11.04 7.66
CA THR A 39 4.16 -12.01 6.97
C THR A 39 4.57 -11.54 5.57
N LEU A 40 3.73 -10.79 4.85
CA LEU A 40 4.13 -10.12 3.61
C LEU A 40 5.21 -9.07 3.85
N TYR A 41 5.06 -8.24 4.88
CA TYR A 41 6.08 -7.26 5.25
C TYR A 41 7.41 -7.92 5.64
N ASN A 42 7.37 -9.12 6.21
CA ASN A 42 8.57 -9.92 6.48
C ASN A 42 9.07 -10.72 5.26
N PHE A 43 8.53 -10.53 4.05
CA PHE A 43 8.92 -11.28 2.86
C PHE A 43 8.71 -12.81 2.96
N GLN A 44 7.83 -13.25 3.86
CA GLN A 44 7.48 -14.66 4.09
C GLN A 44 6.27 -15.06 3.25
N PHE A 45 6.43 -15.05 1.92
CA PHE A 45 5.34 -15.27 0.96
C PHE A 45 4.62 -16.60 1.14
N GLN A 46 5.33 -17.70 1.40
CA GLN A 46 4.70 -19.02 1.58
C GLN A 46 3.82 -19.06 2.83
N VAL A 47 4.26 -18.43 3.91
CA VAL A 47 3.50 -18.33 5.16
C VAL A 47 2.25 -17.47 4.95
N SER A 48 2.39 -16.33 4.27
CA SER A 48 1.24 -15.49 3.92
C SER A 48 0.23 -16.22 3.04
N ASP A 49 0.67 -16.91 1.97
CA ASP A 49 -0.21 -17.68 1.10
C ASP A 49 -1.00 -18.75 1.89
N SER A 50 -0.34 -19.46 2.81
CA SER A 50 -0.99 -20.45 3.66
C SER A 50 -2.10 -19.85 4.54
N ILE A 51 -1.86 -18.69 5.15
CA ILE A 51 -2.87 -17.96 5.93
C ILE A 51 -4.04 -17.54 5.04
N ILE A 52 -3.75 -16.97 3.87
CA ILE A 52 -4.77 -16.47 2.94
C ILE A 52 -5.62 -17.62 2.39
N ARG A 53 -5.04 -18.77 2.04
CA ARG A 53 -5.79 -19.96 1.63
C ARG A 53 -6.74 -20.44 2.71
N ARG A 54 -6.31 -20.40 3.98
CA ARG A 54 -7.18 -20.71 5.11
C ARG A 54 -8.32 -19.71 5.23
N MET A 55 -8.06 -18.42 5.03
CA MET A 55 -9.11 -17.39 5.01
C MET A 55 -10.12 -17.62 3.87
N GLU A 56 -9.65 -17.90 2.65
CA GLU A 56 -10.49 -18.21 1.50
C GLU A 56 -11.35 -19.47 1.74
N LYS A 57 -10.80 -20.48 2.42
CA LYS A 57 -11.53 -21.70 2.79
C LYS A 57 -12.57 -21.47 3.89
N ASN A 58 -12.20 -20.74 4.95
CA ASN A 58 -13.05 -20.57 6.14
C ASN A 58 -14.09 -19.45 5.96
N PHE A 59 -13.78 -18.47 5.12
CA PHE A 59 -14.60 -17.28 4.88
C PHE A 59 -14.71 -16.97 3.38
N PRO A 60 -15.23 -17.91 2.55
CA PRO A 60 -15.25 -17.77 1.09
C PRO A 60 -16.11 -16.62 0.58
N GLU A 61 -17.18 -16.25 1.30
CA GLU A 61 -18.07 -15.14 0.93
C GLU A 61 -17.75 -13.84 1.67
N HIS A 62 -16.61 -13.77 2.38
CA HIS A 62 -16.16 -12.52 2.98
C HIS A 62 -15.20 -11.79 2.04
N TYR A 63 -15.52 -10.54 1.66
CA TYR A 63 -14.73 -9.75 0.69
C TYR A 63 -13.24 -9.69 1.06
N MET A 64 -12.93 -9.59 2.36
CA MET A 64 -11.57 -9.45 2.87
C MET A 64 -10.68 -10.67 2.56
N SER A 65 -11.23 -11.88 2.46
CA SER A 65 -10.45 -13.07 2.05
C SER A 65 -9.86 -12.89 0.65
N HIS A 66 -10.68 -12.36 -0.27
CA HIS A 66 -10.28 -12.09 -1.66
C HIS A 66 -9.43 -10.83 -1.78
N LEU A 67 -9.70 -9.80 -0.96
CA LEU A 67 -8.85 -8.61 -0.90
C LEU A 67 -7.44 -8.95 -0.40
N MET A 68 -7.31 -9.84 0.58
CA MET A 68 -6.01 -10.32 1.05
C MET A 68 -5.24 -11.07 -0.03
N ARG A 69 -5.93 -11.89 -0.84
CA ARG A 69 -5.32 -12.51 -2.01
C ARG A 69 -4.82 -11.49 -3.03
N ALA A 70 -5.59 -10.43 -3.28
CA ALA A 70 -5.13 -9.34 -4.13
C ALA A 70 -3.88 -8.66 -3.54
N GLN A 71 -3.85 -8.40 -2.23
CA GLN A 71 -2.69 -7.82 -1.55
C GLN A 71 -1.44 -8.71 -1.66
N TYR A 72 -1.58 -10.03 -1.48
CA TYR A 72 -0.49 -10.98 -1.72
C TYR A 72 0.11 -10.80 -3.11
N TYR A 73 -0.74 -10.80 -4.14
CA TYR A 73 -0.29 -10.63 -5.52
C TYR A 73 0.29 -9.24 -5.78
N TRP A 74 -0.23 -8.18 -5.15
CA TRP A 74 0.38 -6.86 -5.26
C TRP A 74 1.84 -6.89 -4.78
N TRP A 75 2.13 -7.56 -3.65
CA TRP A 75 3.49 -7.75 -3.15
C TRP A 75 4.38 -8.59 -4.08
N GLN A 76 3.82 -9.60 -4.76
CA GLN A 76 4.51 -10.35 -5.81
C GLN A 76 4.84 -9.44 -7.02
N ILE A 77 3.90 -8.59 -7.43
CA ILE A 77 4.06 -7.68 -8.57
C ILE A 77 5.16 -6.64 -8.32
N ILE A 78 5.15 -5.97 -7.17
CA ILE A 78 6.15 -4.94 -6.84
C ILE A 78 7.55 -5.52 -6.58
N SER A 79 7.66 -6.84 -6.38
CA SER A 79 8.92 -7.58 -6.30
C SER A 79 9.32 -8.21 -7.65
N ASN A 80 8.65 -7.84 -8.75
CA ASN A 80 8.90 -8.28 -10.12
C ASN A 80 8.63 -9.78 -10.38
N ASP A 81 7.56 -10.30 -9.77
CA ASP A 81 6.98 -11.61 -10.06
C ASP A 81 5.65 -11.45 -10.82
N LEU A 82 5.72 -10.81 -12.00
CA LEU A 82 4.57 -10.42 -12.82
C LEU A 82 4.51 -11.26 -14.11
N ASP A 83 4.06 -12.51 -14.02
CA ASP A 83 3.63 -13.27 -15.19
C ASP A 83 2.12 -13.06 -15.49
N LEU A 84 1.70 -13.49 -16.67
CA LEU A 84 0.31 -13.35 -17.14
C LEU A 84 -0.70 -14.09 -16.25
N LEU A 85 -0.29 -15.18 -15.61
CA LEU A 85 -1.13 -15.94 -14.68
C LEU A 85 -1.27 -15.21 -13.35
N GLN A 86 -0.20 -14.66 -12.74
CA GLN A 86 -0.37 -13.86 -11.51
C GLN A 86 -1.21 -12.62 -11.77
N GLN A 87 -1.04 -11.96 -12.93
CA GLN A 87 -1.87 -10.82 -13.29
C GLN A 87 -3.36 -11.19 -13.40
N LYS A 88 -3.69 -12.30 -14.06
CA LYS A 88 -5.07 -12.81 -14.15
C LYS A 88 -5.63 -13.14 -12.78
N ASN A 89 -4.86 -13.80 -11.93
CA ASN A 89 -5.30 -14.18 -10.58
C ASN A 89 -5.53 -12.94 -9.70
N TYR A 90 -4.64 -11.95 -9.77
CA TYR A 90 -4.82 -10.67 -9.09
C TYR A 90 -6.12 -9.97 -9.49
N GLN A 91 -6.39 -9.88 -10.81
CA GLN A 91 -7.64 -9.30 -11.31
C GLN A 91 -8.87 -10.09 -10.84
N ALA A 92 -8.84 -11.42 -10.89
CA ALA A 92 -9.94 -12.27 -10.43
C ALA A 92 -10.25 -12.05 -8.95
N SER A 93 -9.22 -11.96 -8.09
CA SER A 93 -9.36 -11.67 -6.67
C SER A 93 -10.00 -10.30 -6.42
N LEU A 94 -9.57 -9.26 -7.15
CA LEU A 94 -10.18 -7.93 -7.04
C LEU A 94 -11.65 -7.92 -7.50
N VAL A 95 -11.99 -8.64 -8.57
CA VAL A 95 -13.37 -8.74 -9.07
C VAL A 95 -14.27 -9.43 -8.05
N LYS A 96 -13.82 -10.56 -7.46
CA LYS A 96 -14.59 -11.26 -6.44
C LYS A 96 -14.73 -10.44 -5.16
N ALA A 97 -13.65 -9.79 -4.69
CA ALA A 97 -13.70 -8.87 -3.55
C ALA A 97 -14.70 -7.72 -3.79
N GLU A 98 -14.69 -7.11 -4.97
CA GLU A 98 -15.63 -6.04 -5.32
C GLU A 98 -17.08 -6.50 -5.37
N SER A 99 -17.34 -7.69 -5.92
CA SER A 99 -18.70 -8.25 -5.95
C SER A 99 -19.28 -8.39 -4.54
N LEU A 100 -18.50 -8.96 -3.62
CA LEU A 100 -18.91 -9.16 -2.22
C LEU A 100 -19.02 -7.84 -1.45
N ALA A 101 -18.10 -6.91 -1.69
CA ALA A 101 -18.17 -5.56 -1.12
C ALA A 101 -19.45 -4.83 -1.55
N LYS A 102 -19.82 -4.91 -2.83
CA LYS A 102 -21.05 -4.30 -3.35
C LYS A 102 -22.31 -4.92 -2.74
N GLU A 103 -22.31 -6.22 -2.50
CA GLU A 103 -23.42 -6.90 -1.81
C GLU A 103 -23.58 -6.42 -0.36
N LEU A 104 -22.46 -6.27 0.34
CA LEU A 104 -22.44 -5.72 1.70
C LEU A 104 -22.96 -4.27 1.75
N VAL A 105 -22.56 -3.45 0.78
CA VAL A 105 -23.06 -2.06 0.64
C VAL A 105 -24.55 -2.03 0.32
N LYS A 106 -25.04 -2.87 -0.60
CA LYS A 106 -26.47 -2.96 -0.96
C LYS A 106 -27.35 -3.30 0.25
N THR A 107 -26.87 -4.20 1.10
CA THR A 107 -27.57 -4.62 2.32
C THR A 107 -27.40 -3.62 3.48
N LYS A 108 -26.65 -2.53 3.28
CA LYS A 108 -26.28 -1.53 4.30
C LYS A 108 -25.59 -2.12 5.53
N ASN A 109 -24.97 -3.29 5.38
CA ASN A 109 -24.33 -4.03 6.46
C ASN A 109 -22.81 -3.78 6.52
N TYR A 110 -22.39 -2.52 6.35
CA TYR A 110 -20.98 -2.13 6.38
C TYR A 110 -20.72 -1.05 7.43
N ASN A 111 -19.49 -0.99 7.93
CA ASN A 111 -19.02 -0.01 8.91
C ASN A 111 -17.77 0.74 8.41
N TYR A 112 -17.22 1.63 9.24
CA TYR A 112 -16.04 2.41 8.87
C TYR A 112 -14.79 1.60 8.55
N ASN A 113 -14.61 0.42 9.15
CA ASN A 113 -13.52 -0.47 8.74
C ASN A 113 -13.73 -0.99 7.32
N ASP A 114 -14.98 -1.25 6.92
CA ASP A 114 -15.28 -1.70 5.56
C ASP A 114 -15.06 -0.57 4.56
N VAL A 115 -15.43 0.67 4.91
CA VAL A 115 -15.12 1.87 4.10
C VAL A 115 -13.63 1.95 3.80
N PHE A 116 -12.78 1.81 4.84
CA PHE A 116 -11.33 1.77 4.67
C PHE A 116 -10.90 0.69 3.66
N GLN A 117 -11.47 -0.52 3.76
CA GLN A 117 -11.13 -1.61 2.84
C GLN A 117 -11.65 -1.38 1.42
N PHE A 118 -12.75 -0.65 1.26
CA PHE A 118 -13.27 -0.30 -0.07
C PHE A 118 -12.38 0.73 -0.76
N ILE A 119 -11.84 1.71 -0.02
CA ILE A 119 -10.79 2.62 -0.51
C ILE A 119 -9.61 1.82 -1.04
N ASN A 120 -9.09 0.88 -0.24
CA ASN A 120 -7.98 -0.01 -0.60
C ASN A 120 -8.28 -0.83 -1.87
N LEU A 121 -9.44 -1.50 -1.91
CA LEU A 121 -9.87 -2.29 -3.05
C LEU A 121 -9.86 -1.48 -4.35
N TYR A 122 -10.42 -0.27 -4.33
CA TYR A 122 -10.48 0.59 -5.51
C TYR A 122 -9.11 1.19 -5.87
N ALA A 123 -8.26 1.47 -4.88
CA ALA A 123 -6.86 1.85 -5.11
C ALA A 123 -6.06 0.73 -5.81
N LEU A 124 -6.18 -0.52 -5.35
CA LEU A 124 -5.54 -1.69 -5.97
C LEU A 124 -5.99 -1.93 -7.41
N LYS A 125 -7.27 -1.72 -7.71
CA LYS A 125 -7.80 -1.77 -9.09
C LYS A 125 -7.20 -0.67 -9.96
N ALA A 126 -7.19 0.57 -9.47
CA ALA A 126 -6.60 1.69 -10.20
C ALA A 126 -5.11 1.44 -10.50
N ARG A 127 -4.33 0.95 -9.53
CA ARG A 127 -2.89 0.64 -9.69
C ARG A 127 -2.61 -0.27 -10.88
N ILE A 128 -3.30 -1.40 -10.98
CA ILE A 128 -3.02 -2.37 -12.05
C ILE A 128 -3.45 -1.85 -13.42
N GLU A 129 -4.55 -1.11 -13.48
CA GLU A 129 -5.01 -0.49 -14.72
C GLU A 129 -4.01 0.57 -15.18
N LEU A 130 -3.42 1.32 -14.25
CA LEU A 130 -2.34 2.27 -14.53
C LEU A 130 -1.05 1.58 -15.00
N MET A 131 -0.68 0.46 -14.39
CA MET A 131 0.45 -0.37 -14.88
C MET A 131 0.22 -0.81 -16.32
N ASN A 132 -1.01 -1.23 -16.63
CA ASN A 132 -1.49 -1.68 -17.94
C ASN A 132 -1.81 -0.55 -18.91
N SER A 133 -1.64 0.72 -18.51
CA SER A 133 -1.98 1.91 -19.32
C SER A 133 -3.47 2.01 -19.69
N GLU A 134 -4.36 1.39 -18.91
CA GLU A 134 -5.82 1.45 -19.02
C GLU A 134 -6.38 2.72 -18.30
N TYR A 135 -5.93 3.90 -18.70
CA TYR A 135 -6.17 5.16 -17.98
C TYR A 135 -7.65 5.48 -17.70
N LEU A 136 -8.56 5.20 -18.64
CA LEU A 136 -9.99 5.48 -18.45
C LEU A 136 -10.63 4.59 -17.38
N ARG A 137 -10.16 3.34 -17.25
CA ARG A 137 -10.63 2.43 -16.19
C ARG A 137 -10.04 2.86 -14.85
N ALA A 138 -8.74 3.20 -14.84
CA ALA A 138 -8.07 3.71 -13.65
C ALA A 138 -8.78 4.94 -13.09
N LEU A 139 -9.15 5.91 -13.93
CA LEU A 139 -9.89 7.11 -13.50
C LEU A 139 -11.25 6.78 -12.89
N ARG A 140 -11.96 5.77 -13.42
CA ARG A 140 -13.24 5.32 -12.86
C ARG A 140 -13.05 4.72 -11.46
N HIS A 141 -12.02 3.91 -11.27
CA HIS A 141 -11.74 3.31 -9.98
C HIS A 141 -11.16 4.31 -8.98
N MET A 142 -10.39 5.30 -9.42
CA MET A 142 -9.98 6.45 -8.61
C MET A 142 -11.18 7.27 -8.12
N ARG A 143 -12.20 7.47 -8.99
CA ARG A 143 -13.46 8.10 -8.57
C ARG A 143 -14.15 7.32 -7.46
N ASN A 144 -14.36 6.01 -7.66
CA ASN A 144 -14.98 5.17 -6.62
C ASN A 144 -14.17 5.21 -5.32
N CYS A 145 -12.84 5.19 -5.40
CA CYS A 145 -11.96 5.35 -4.24
C CYS A 145 -12.22 6.68 -3.53
N THR A 146 -12.36 7.78 -4.28
CA THR A 146 -12.62 9.11 -3.74
C THR A 146 -14.00 9.19 -3.07
N ASP A 147 -15.03 8.58 -3.66
CA ASP A 147 -16.38 8.53 -3.07
C ASP A 147 -16.36 7.87 -1.67
N TYR A 148 -15.54 6.83 -1.46
CA TYR A 148 -15.36 6.22 -0.13
C TYR A 148 -14.44 7.04 0.78
N LEU A 149 -13.42 7.70 0.24
CA LEU A 149 -12.53 8.59 1.00
C LEU A 149 -13.28 9.76 1.63
N GLU A 150 -14.26 10.33 0.93
CA GLU A 150 -15.12 11.37 1.47
C GLU A 150 -15.85 10.94 2.75
N LEU A 151 -16.15 9.64 2.89
CA LEU A 151 -16.73 9.09 4.11
C LEU A 151 -15.73 9.01 5.28
N SER A 152 -14.42 9.05 5.01
CA SER A 152 -13.37 9.06 6.03
C SER A 152 -12.91 10.47 6.45
N LEU A 153 -12.99 11.45 5.56
CA LEU A 153 -12.50 12.82 5.80
C LEU A 153 -13.23 13.46 6.99
N GLY A 154 -12.45 14.00 7.93
CA GLY A 154 -12.97 14.68 9.13
C GLY A 154 -13.41 13.74 10.25
N ARG A 155 -13.24 12.43 10.09
CA ARG A 155 -13.57 11.41 11.10
C ARG A 155 -12.34 10.79 11.76
N GLU A 156 -11.15 11.33 11.52
CA GLU A 156 -9.88 10.76 11.98
C GLU A 156 -9.78 10.72 13.51
N ASN A 157 -10.36 11.69 14.22
CA ASN A 157 -10.39 11.71 15.68
C ASN A 157 -11.21 10.55 16.28
N ILE A 158 -12.20 10.02 15.53
CA ILE A 158 -13.08 8.92 15.96
C ILE A 158 -12.53 7.59 15.43
N HIS A 159 -11.95 7.61 14.23
CA HIS A 159 -11.34 6.47 13.56
C HIS A 159 -9.90 6.82 13.16
N PRO A 160 -8.93 6.67 14.10
CA PRO A 160 -7.53 7.07 13.87
C PRO A 160 -6.88 6.42 12.65
N ASP A 161 -7.33 5.24 12.21
CA ASP A 161 -6.79 4.60 11.01
C ASP A 161 -7.04 5.42 9.73
N PHE A 162 -8.05 6.31 9.74
CA PHE A 162 -8.29 7.23 8.64
C PHE A 162 -7.23 8.31 8.49
N TYR A 163 -6.36 8.55 9.48
CA TYR A 163 -5.21 9.43 9.28
C TYR A 163 -4.36 9.02 8.08
N LEU A 164 -4.25 7.70 7.83
CA LEU A 164 -3.52 7.18 6.69
C LEU A 164 -4.22 7.52 5.36
N THR A 165 -5.51 7.20 5.22
CA THR A 165 -6.30 7.44 3.99
C THR A 165 -6.52 8.91 3.72
N SER A 166 -6.89 9.69 4.74
CA SER A 166 -7.04 11.13 4.64
C SER A 166 -5.71 11.82 4.35
N GLY A 167 -4.62 11.40 4.99
CA GLY A 167 -3.31 12.01 4.80
C GLY A 167 -2.81 11.85 3.37
N LEU A 168 -2.98 10.65 2.82
CA LEU A 168 -2.61 10.38 1.43
C LEU A 168 -3.53 11.07 0.43
N TYR A 169 -4.83 11.13 0.69
CA TYR A 169 -5.73 11.93 -0.15
C TYR A 169 -5.31 13.40 -0.18
N ASN A 170 -5.14 14.02 1.00
CA ASN A 170 -4.80 15.45 1.11
C ASN A 170 -3.48 15.75 0.40
N TYR A 171 -2.46 14.91 0.60
CA TYR A 171 -1.18 15.08 -0.05
C TYR A 171 -1.24 14.91 -1.57
N MET A 172 -1.80 13.79 -2.04
CA MET A 172 -1.80 13.47 -3.48
C MET A 172 -2.70 14.37 -4.30
N ALA A 173 -3.87 14.76 -3.76
CA ALA A 173 -4.81 15.61 -4.48
C ALA A 173 -4.21 17.01 -4.74
N ASP A 174 -3.52 17.58 -3.75
CA ASP A 174 -2.88 18.89 -3.89
C ASP A 174 -1.59 18.80 -4.73
N TYR A 175 -0.69 17.84 -4.44
CA TYR A 175 0.52 17.62 -5.26
C TYR A 175 0.14 17.38 -6.74
N GLY A 176 -0.83 16.52 -7.00
CA GLY A 176 -1.31 16.21 -8.34
C GLY A 176 -1.87 17.42 -9.07
N SER A 177 -2.69 18.23 -8.39
CA SER A 177 -3.28 19.44 -8.97
C SER A 177 -2.23 20.49 -9.34
N ARG A 178 -1.16 20.63 -8.54
CA ARG A 178 -0.03 21.52 -8.83
C ARG A 178 0.85 21.00 -9.96
N ARG A 179 1.12 19.69 -9.97
CA ARG A 179 2.08 19.06 -10.89
C ARG A 179 1.51 18.77 -12.27
N TYR A 180 0.21 18.48 -12.35
CA TYR A 180 -0.51 18.07 -13.56
C TYR A 180 -1.79 18.90 -13.74
N PRO A 181 -1.72 20.05 -14.43
CA PRO A 181 -2.84 21.00 -14.54
C PRO A 181 -4.15 20.40 -15.08
N PHE A 182 -4.10 19.34 -15.89
CA PHE A 182 -5.31 18.66 -16.37
C PHE A 182 -6.09 17.94 -15.25
N LEU A 183 -5.44 17.61 -14.12
CA LEU A 183 -6.11 17.12 -12.91
C LEU A 183 -6.87 18.21 -12.16
N MET A 184 -6.65 19.50 -12.46
CA MET A 184 -7.44 20.59 -11.85
C MET A 184 -8.92 20.46 -12.17
N VAL A 185 -9.26 19.93 -13.36
CA VAL A 185 -10.67 19.67 -13.73
C VAL A 185 -11.27 18.56 -12.86
N TYR A 186 -10.48 17.55 -12.50
CA TYR A 186 -10.90 16.52 -11.54
C TYR A 186 -11.10 17.14 -10.15
N ALA A 187 -10.18 18.00 -9.71
CA ALA A 187 -10.23 18.68 -8.41
C ALA A 187 -11.44 19.64 -8.22
N LEU A 188 -12.20 19.98 -9.28
CA LEU A 188 -13.44 20.75 -9.16
C LEU A 188 -14.59 19.93 -8.56
N PHE A 189 -14.55 18.61 -8.67
CA PHE A 189 -15.64 17.72 -8.24
C PHE A 189 -15.40 17.04 -6.90
N TYR A 190 -14.20 17.19 -6.31
CA TYR A 190 -13.81 16.53 -5.07
C TYR A 190 -13.18 17.51 -4.08
N PRO A 191 -13.13 17.17 -2.77
CA PRO A 191 -12.54 18.02 -1.76
C PRO A 191 -11.10 18.42 -2.12
N ARG A 192 -10.76 19.70 -1.98
CA ARG A 192 -9.38 20.14 -2.21
C ARG A 192 -8.45 19.49 -1.20
N GLY A 193 -7.34 18.95 -1.69
CA GLY A 193 -6.26 18.48 -0.83
C GLY A 193 -5.46 19.63 -0.22
N ASP A 194 -4.60 19.27 0.72
CA ASP A 194 -3.63 20.14 1.35
C ASP A 194 -2.38 19.29 1.67
N MET A 195 -1.27 19.56 0.97
CA MET A 195 -0.04 18.79 1.15
C MET A 195 0.48 18.80 2.60
N GLN A 196 0.43 19.95 3.27
CA GLN A 196 0.94 20.08 4.63
C GLN A 196 0.07 19.26 5.59
N LYS A 197 -1.25 19.43 5.51
CA LYS A 197 -2.21 18.63 6.30
C LYS A 197 -2.03 17.14 6.02
N GLY A 198 -1.80 16.77 4.76
CA GLY A 198 -1.55 15.39 4.36
C GLY A 198 -0.32 14.79 5.05
N LEU A 199 0.79 15.52 5.10
CA LEU A 199 2.00 15.11 5.83
C LEU A 199 1.76 15.02 7.34
N GLU A 200 1.04 15.97 7.93
CA GLU A 200 0.71 15.94 9.37
C GLU A 200 -0.16 14.73 9.73
N GLN A 201 -1.17 14.42 8.91
CA GLN A 201 -2.01 13.24 9.09
C GLN A 201 -1.22 11.93 8.92
N LEU A 202 -0.35 11.85 7.91
CA LEU A 202 0.52 10.68 7.73
C LEU A 202 1.48 10.49 8.91
N LYS A 203 2.05 11.58 9.43
CA LYS A 203 2.87 11.54 10.65
C LYS A 203 2.06 11.12 11.86
N ALA A 204 0.80 11.52 11.98
CA ALA A 204 -0.07 10.98 13.03
C ALA A 204 -0.29 9.47 12.88
N ALA A 205 -0.43 8.98 11.64
CA ALA A 205 -0.63 7.55 11.36
C ALA A 205 0.59 6.67 11.72
N THR A 206 1.81 7.20 11.73
CA THR A 206 3.00 6.45 12.22
C THR A 206 2.94 6.15 13.72
N HIS A 207 2.08 6.84 14.47
CA HIS A 207 1.86 6.58 15.88
C HIS A 207 0.65 5.66 16.15
N SER A 208 0.04 5.07 15.12
CA SER A 208 -1.11 4.17 15.28
C SER A 208 -0.77 2.95 16.14
N ASN A 209 -1.75 2.46 16.91
CA ASN A 209 -1.65 1.16 17.60
C ASN A 209 -1.79 -0.02 16.63
N ASN A 210 -2.30 0.22 15.43
CA ASN A 210 -2.37 -0.77 14.39
C ASN A 210 -1.04 -0.80 13.62
N ILE A 211 -0.33 -1.93 13.75
CA ILE A 211 0.97 -2.14 13.10
C ILE A 211 0.90 -2.02 11.58
N VAL A 212 -0.20 -2.44 10.93
CA VAL A 212 -0.31 -2.37 9.47
C VAL A 212 -0.43 -0.91 9.01
N ILE A 213 -1.28 -0.12 9.69
CA ILE A 213 -1.42 1.33 9.43
C ILE A 213 -0.11 2.07 9.67
N LYS A 214 0.56 1.75 10.78
CA LYS A 214 1.87 2.31 11.13
C LYS A 214 2.91 1.99 10.04
N THR A 215 3.00 0.73 9.63
CA THR A 215 3.96 0.30 8.60
C THR A 215 3.70 0.97 7.27
N GLU A 216 2.45 1.02 6.82
CA GLU A 216 2.09 1.73 5.59
C GLU A 216 2.37 3.22 5.70
N ALA A 217 2.07 3.88 6.83
CA ALA A 217 2.39 5.29 7.04
C ALA A 217 3.89 5.57 6.92
N HIS A 218 4.74 4.73 7.52
CA HIS A 218 6.19 4.84 7.38
C HIS A 218 6.63 4.60 5.93
N TYR A 219 6.14 3.55 5.28
CA TYR A 219 6.47 3.26 3.88
C TYR A 219 6.11 4.43 2.97
N PHE A 220 4.94 5.01 3.18
CA PHE A 220 4.43 6.08 2.36
C PHE A 220 5.08 7.43 2.62
N LEU A 221 5.39 7.77 3.88
CA LEU A 221 6.22 8.94 4.16
C LEU A 221 7.63 8.79 3.61
N MET A 222 8.25 7.61 3.73
CA MET A 222 9.55 7.32 3.09
C MET A 222 9.49 7.61 1.59
N LYS A 223 8.50 7.06 0.90
CA LYS A 223 8.33 7.24 -0.54
C LYS A 223 8.03 8.69 -0.92
N ILE A 224 7.21 9.41 -0.16
CA ILE A 224 6.90 10.84 -0.37
C ILE A 224 8.17 11.68 -0.24
N PHE A 225 8.90 11.51 0.86
CA PHE A 225 10.10 12.30 1.09
C PHE A 225 11.23 11.96 0.12
N LEU A 226 11.38 10.70 -0.26
CA LEU A 226 12.38 10.26 -1.23
C LEU A 226 12.09 10.76 -2.65
N GLU A 227 10.86 10.55 -3.15
CA GLU A 227 10.56 10.70 -4.58
C GLU A 227 9.93 12.05 -4.94
N LEU A 228 9.19 12.67 -4.01
CA LEU A 228 8.39 13.86 -4.30
C LEU A 228 8.95 15.13 -3.65
N GLU A 229 9.27 15.08 -2.35
CA GLU A 229 9.84 16.23 -1.63
C GLU A 229 11.37 16.32 -1.77
N GLN A 230 12.03 15.20 -2.10
CA GLN A 230 13.49 15.07 -2.12
C GLN A 230 14.17 15.46 -0.77
N ASP A 231 13.45 15.26 0.34
CA ASP A 231 13.99 15.39 1.70
C ASP A 231 14.52 14.02 2.16
N PHE A 232 15.74 13.70 1.73
CA PHE A 232 16.35 12.41 2.02
C PHE A 232 16.60 12.18 3.52
N SER A 233 16.72 13.25 4.31
CA SER A 233 16.90 13.15 5.76
C SER A 233 15.63 12.62 6.44
N GLN A 234 14.48 13.17 6.09
CA GLN A 234 13.19 12.65 6.57
C GLN A 234 12.91 11.25 6.01
N ALA A 235 13.22 11.02 4.73
CA ALA A 235 13.06 9.69 4.12
C ALA A 235 13.86 8.62 4.88
N LEU A 236 15.09 8.95 5.29
CA LEU A 236 15.97 8.04 6.05
C LEU A 236 15.35 7.62 7.39
N GLN A 237 14.70 8.54 8.11
CA GLN A 237 14.07 8.21 9.40
C GLN A 237 12.99 7.14 9.24
N HIS A 238 12.15 7.26 8.21
CA HIS A 238 11.09 6.29 7.95
C HIS A 238 11.65 4.97 7.38
N ALA A 239 12.64 5.03 6.50
CA ALA A 239 13.32 3.84 5.98
C ALA A 239 14.02 3.04 7.08
N ALA A 240 14.72 3.70 8.00
CA ALA A 240 15.38 3.07 9.14
C ALA A 240 14.37 2.35 10.04
N TRP A 241 13.20 2.95 10.29
CA TRP A 241 12.14 2.29 11.04
C TRP A 241 11.64 1.02 10.34
N LEU A 242 11.39 1.09 9.02
CA LEU A 242 10.92 -0.04 8.23
C LEU A 242 11.91 -1.21 8.22
N VAL A 243 13.20 -0.92 8.05
CA VAL A 243 14.26 -1.94 8.09
C VAL A 243 14.45 -2.48 9.52
N GLY A 244 14.31 -1.65 10.55
CA GLY A 244 14.37 -2.10 11.93
C GLY A 244 13.25 -3.07 12.30
N GLU A 245 12.03 -2.82 11.84
CA GLU A 245 10.88 -3.68 12.10
C GLU A 245 10.79 -4.90 11.17
N TYR A 246 11.24 -4.74 9.91
CA TYR A 246 11.16 -5.78 8.87
C TYR A 246 12.50 -5.95 8.15
N PRO A 247 13.53 -6.46 8.85
CA PRO A 247 14.90 -6.53 8.31
C PRO A 247 15.04 -7.47 7.12
N GLU A 248 14.13 -8.44 6.95
CA GLU A 248 14.15 -9.38 5.82
C GLU A 248 13.47 -8.82 4.56
N ASN A 249 12.92 -7.60 4.62
CA ASN A 249 12.20 -6.99 3.50
C ASN A 249 13.17 -6.35 2.49
N LEU A 250 13.38 -7.03 1.36
CA LEU A 250 14.29 -6.55 0.32
C LEU A 250 13.86 -5.21 -0.30
N ILE A 251 12.56 -4.89 -0.35
CA ILE A 251 12.10 -3.59 -0.86
C ILE A 251 12.49 -2.46 0.10
N TYR A 252 12.34 -2.69 1.41
CA TYR A 252 12.69 -1.68 2.42
C TYR A 252 14.20 -1.50 2.51
N LEU A 253 14.97 -2.59 2.47
CA LEU A 253 16.43 -2.53 2.40
C LEU A 253 16.93 -1.80 1.15
N PHE A 254 16.33 -2.06 0.00
CA PHE A 254 16.66 -1.36 -1.25
C PHE A 254 16.51 0.16 -1.10
N HIS A 255 15.35 0.63 -0.64
CA HIS A 255 15.13 2.06 -0.46
C HIS A 255 16.00 2.66 0.64
N TYR A 256 16.25 1.93 1.73
CA TYR A 256 17.16 2.39 2.77
C TYR A 256 18.59 2.57 2.23
N HIS A 257 19.09 1.60 1.46
CA HIS A 257 20.38 1.68 0.78
C HIS A 257 20.44 2.86 -0.21
N GLU A 258 19.42 3.03 -1.04
CA GLU A 258 19.30 4.16 -1.99
C GLU A 258 19.39 5.51 -1.25
N ILE A 259 18.65 5.67 -0.16
CA ILE A 259 18.65 6.90 0.65
C ILE A 259 20.02 7.13 1.31
N LEU A 260 20.69 6.08 1.80
CA LEU A 260 22.02 6.19 2.39
C LEU A 260 23.05 6.71 1.36
N LEU A 261 22.99 6.23 0.11
CA LEU A 261 23.85 6.70 -0.97
C LEU A 261 23.56 8.16 -1.32
N LEU A 262 22.29 8.56 -1.40
CA LEU A 262 21.88 9.95 -1.67
C LEU A 262 22.34 10.92 -0.57
N LEU A 263 22.53 10.42 0.66
CA LEU A 263 23.06 11.18 1.80
C LEU A 263 24.57 11.00 2.00
N GLU A 264 25.27 10.35 1.06
CA GLU A 264 26.71 10.07 1.10
C GLU A 264 27.18 9.29 2.35
N LYS A 265 26.27 8.51 2.97
CA LYS A 265 26.55 7.64 4.12
C LYS A 265 27.14 6.30 3.68
N ASN A 266 28.29 6.36 3.00
CA ASN A 266 28.86 5.25 2.24
C ASN A 266 29.18 4.02 3.10
N GLU A 267 29.68 4.19 4.32
CA GLU A 267 30.02 3.06 5.21
C GLU A 267 28.78 2.22 5.54
N LEU A 268 27.69 2.87 5.98
CA LEU A 268 26.42 2.22 6.24
C LEU A 268 25.80 1.62 4.96
N ALA A 269 25.93 2.30 3.82
CA ALA A 269 25.43 1.76 2.55
C ALA A 269 26.12 0.43 2.18
N VAL A 270 27.44 0.31 2.40
CA VAL A 270 28.18 -0.93 2.15
C VAL A 270 27.70 -2.07 3.07
N GLU A 271 27.43 -1.78 4.34
CA GLU A 271 26.87 -2.75 5.29
C GLU A 271 25.49 -3.25 4.85
N ILE A 272 24.57 -2.32 4.55
CA ILE A 272 23.21 -2.66 4.11
C ILE A 272 23.22 -3.43 2.79
N ARG A 273 24.15 -3.11 1.87
CA ARG A 273 24.32 -3.86 0.62
C ARG A 273 24.73 -5.31 0.89
N LYS A 274 25.60 -5.54 1.88
CA LYS A 274 26.01 -6.90 2.28
C LYS A 274 24.82 -7.68 2.83
N ASP A 275 24.05 -7.09 3.74
CA ASP A 275 22.86 -7.71 4.33
C ASP A 275 21.82 -8.04 3.25
N PHE A 276 21.59 -7.10 2.32
CA PHE A 276 20.72 -7.31 1.16
C PHE A 276 21.16 -8.51 0.32
N LEU A 277 22.44 -8.61 -0.03
CA LEU A 277 22.96 -9.72 -0.83
C LEU A 277 22.89 -11.06 -0.08
N GLU A 278 23.14 -11.06 1.22
CA GLU A 278 23.01 -12.25 2.06
C GLU A 278 21.55 -12.76 2.07
N LEU A 279 20.59 -11.87 2.33
CA LEU A 279 19.16 -12.20 2.32
C LEU A 279 18.70 -12.66 0.94
N LEU A 280 19.14 -11.98 -0.12
CA LEU A 280 18.81 -12.34 -1.49
C LEU A 280 19.28 -13.75 -1.86
N ASN A 281 20.44 -14.17 -1.36
CA ASN A 281 20.98 -15.52 -1.59
C ASN A 281 20.26 -16.56 -0.71
N ASN A 282 20.03 -16.25 0.57
CA ASN A 282 19.51 -17.19 1.56
C ASN A 282 17.99 -17.38 1.51
N ASN A 283 17.23 -16.40 1.02
CA ASN A 283 15.76 -16.49 0.96
C ASN A 283 15.30 -17.45 -0.16
N LYS A 284 15.04 -18.71 0.20
CA LYS A 284 14.59 -19.77 -0.72
C LYS A 284 13.18 -19.58 -1.29
N GLN A 285 12.41 -18.61 -0.78
CA GLN A 285 11.04 -18.34 -1.24
C GLN A 285 11.01 -17.44 -2.47
N LEU A 286 12.10 -16.75 -2.80
CA LEU A 286 12.18 -15.87 -3.95
C LEU A 286 12.20 -16.64 -5.27
N SER A 287 11.31 -16.26 -6.18
CA SER A 287 11.29 -16.76 -7.56
C SER A 287 12.56 -16.36 -8.31
N PHE A 288 12.84 -17.03 -9.43
CA PHE A 288 13.96 -16.66 -10.30
C PHE A 288 13.86 -15.21 -10.78
N SER A 289 12.64 -14.76 -11.13
CA SER A 289 12.37 -13.40 -11.58
C SER A 289 12.62 -12.37 -10.49
N GLN A 290 12.20 -12.65 -9.24
CA GLN A 290 12.45 -11.80 -8.09
C GLN A 290 13.95 -11.67 -7.81
N ARG A 291 14.68 -12.80 -7.82
CA ARG A 291 16.14 -12.78 -7.59
C ARG A 291 16.86 -11.94 -8.63
N LYS A 292 16.57 -12.16 -9.91
CA LYS A 292 17.16 -11.39 -11.00
C LYS A 292 16.84 -9.90 -10.88
N TYR A 293 15.62 -9.56 -10.49
CA TYR A 293 15.20 -8.17 -10.27
C TYR A 293 16.01 -7.50 -9.16
N PHE A 294 16.04 -8.09 -7.97
CA PHE A 294 16.78 -7.52 -6.84
C PHE A 294 18.30 -7.48 -7.08
N GLN A 295 18.87 -8.44 -7.82
CA GLN A 295 20.27 -8.38 -8.25
C GLN A 295 20.57 -7.19 -9.15
N ALA A 296 19.61 -6.76 -9.98
CA ALA A 296 19.78 -5.64 -10.91
C ALA A 296 19.59 -4.26 -10.25
N LEU A 297 19.14 -4.21 -8.99
CA LEU A 297 18.92 -2.97 -8.24
C LEU A 297 20.19 -2.47 -7.50
N LEU A 298 21.23 -3.31 -7.40
CA LEU A 298 22.51 -3.05 -6.72
C LEU A 298 23.69 -2.86 -7.68
#